data_AF-A0A1N7IWS0-F1
#
_entry.id   AF-A0A1N7IWS0-F1
#
_cell.length_a   1.000
_cell.length_b   1.000
_cell.length_c   1.000
_cell.angle_alpha   90.00
_cell.angle_beta   90.00
_cell.angle_gamma   90.00
#
_symmetry.space_group_name_H-M   'P 1'
#
loop_
_entity.id
_entity.type
_entity.pdbx_description
1 polymer ?
#
loop_
_entity_poly.entity_id
_entity_poly.type
_entity_poly.pdbx_seq_one_letter_code
_entity_poly.pdbx_strand_id
1 'polypeptide(L)'
;MTEVVEQNPLEDERVRLILDSMSEGKTRDQLAEQLNHKNYKTLDIYMRRKGFTWDKQDMTYKLKVDEDTTPPSIDRTKAGKVVMLLNDEEHNVRTVAQKLRFPDHLEMANYMKGQGYEWSEDQENYIKRIGKVEHPAEDIKFSEDERTKNVGVDAPVLEQSTMDRYASLLHFLEQNEDQLVELLSTNPSSAKLPRYTLPGAAATKTVQMMSSLKEVVSAYSQEYNISQREVFEVALIEFFEKYGYSHQVDVLLKR
;
A
#
# COMPACT_ATOMS: atom_id res chain seq x y z
N MET A 1 -12.94 -6.69 -31.27
CA MET A 1 -12.52 -5.45 -30.58
C MET A 1 -13.73 -4.55 -30.57
N THR A 2 -14.40 -4.45 -29.43
CA THR A 2 -15.58 -3.60 -29.27
C THR A 2 -15.09 -2.37 -28.52
N GLU A 3 -14.92 -1.26 -29.25
CA GLU A 3 -14.57 0.03 -28.68
C GLU A 3 -15.73 0.52 -27.81
N VAL A 4 -15.49 0.64 -26.51
CA VAL A 4 -16.40 1.28 -25.57
C VAL A 4 -16.15 2.78 -25.70
N VAL A 5 -16.97 3.44 -26.51
CA VAL A 5 -16.97 4.91 -26.61
C VAL A 5 -17.46 5.46 -25.27
N GLU A 6 -16.55 6.04 -24.48
CA GLU A 6 -16.88 6.87 -23.33
C GLU A 6 -17.68 8.08 -23.81
N GLN A 7 -19.00 7.98 -23.78
CA GLN A 7 -19.87 9.12 -24.02
C GLN A 7 -19.76 10.06 -22.81
N ASN A 8 -19.19 11.25 -23.02
CA ASN A 8 -19.14 12.31 -22.03
C ASN A 8 -20.55 12.57 -21.47
N PRO A 9 -20.81 12.39 -20.16
CA PRO A 9 -22.15 12.50 -19.58
C PRO A 9 -22.76 13.91 -19.64
N LEU A 10 -21.95 14.91 -19.99
CA LEU A 10 -22.34 16.32 -20.17
C LEU A 10 -22.88 16.66 -21.57
N GLU A 11 -22.85 15.73 -22.52
CA GLU A 11 -23.35 15.93 -23.89
C GLU A 11 -24.84 15.61 -24.06
N ASP A 12 -25.46 15.04 -23.04
CA ASP A 12 -26.88 14.69 -23.09
C ASP A 12 -27.75 15.94 -22.88
N GLU A 13 -28.43 16.39 -23.93
CA GLU A 13 -29.34 17.55 -23.92
C GLU A 13 -30.39 17.44 -22.79
N ARG A 14 -30.81 16.22 -22.45
CA ARG A 14 -31.77 15.99 -21.37
C ARG A 14 -31.18 16.27 -20.00
N VAL A 15 -29.90 15.93 -19.78
CA VAL A 15 -29.22 16.18 -18.50
C VAL A 15 -29.09 17.68 -18.26
N ARG A 16 -28.74 18.46 -19.30
CA ARG A 16 -28.67 19.92 -19.22
C ARG A 16 -30.04 20.53 -18.90
N LEU A 17 -31.07 20.10 -19.62
CA LEU A 17 -32.45 20.56 -19.38
C LEU A 17 -32.92 20.28 -17.95
N ILE A 18 -32.54 19.13 -17.38
CA ILE A 18 -32.82 18.76 -15.99
C ILE A 18 -32.10 19.70 -15.02
N LEU A 19 -30.80 19.95 -15.23
CA LEU A 19 -30.00 20.83 -14.37
C LEU A 19 -30.47 22.29 -14.42
N ASP A 20 -30.76 22.80 -15.62
CA ASP A 20 -31.28 24.17 -15.81
C ASP A 20 -32.65 24.32 -15.12
N SER A 21 -33.54 23.36 -15.33
CA SER A 21 -34.87 23.37 -14.69
C SER A 21 -34.82 23.26 -13.17
N MET A 22 -33.77 22.64 -12.61
CA MET A 22 -33.54 22.62 -11.15
C MET A 22 -33.00 23.95 -10.64
N SER A 23 -32.16 24.64 -11.42
CA SER A 23 -31.70 25.98 -11.10
C SER A 23 -32.85 27.00 -11.09
N GLU A 24 -33.89 26.77 -11.90
CA GLU A 24 -35.15 27.53 -11.91
C GLU A 24 -36.05 27.23 -10.70
N GLY A 25 -35.71 26.25 -9.85
CA GLY A 25 -36.43 25.91 -8.63
C GLY A 25 -37.56 24.89 -8.80
N LYS A 26 -37.63 24.16 -9.92
CA LYS A 26 -38.65 23.10 -10.12
C LYS A 26 -38.32 21.87 -9.27
N THR A 27 -39.35 21.26 -8.71
CA THR A 27 -39.17 20.03 -7.92
C THR A 27 -38.97 18.82 -8.82
N ARG A 28 -38.36 17.75 -8.28
CA ARG A 28 -38.16 16.48 -8.99
C ARG A 28 -39.46 15.87 -9.51
N ASP A 29 -40.56 16.04 -8.79
CA ASP A 29 -41.87 15.52 -9.19
C ASP A 29 -42.42 16.28 -10.40
N GLN A 30 -42.29 17.61 -10.41
CA GLN A 30 -42.66 18.46 -11.55
C GLN A 30 -41.79 18.16 -12.78
N LEU A 31 -40.50 17.92 -12.58
CA LEU A 31 -39.59 17.54 -13.66
C LEU A 31 -39.90 16.16 -14.22
N ALA A 32 -40.32 15.22 -13.37
CA ALA A 32 -40.75 13.90 -13.82
C ALA A 32 -42.00 14.00 -14.71
N GLU A 33 -42.98 14.82 -14.32
CA GLU A 33 -44.17 15.07 -15.14
C GLU A 33 -43.82 15.76 -16.47
N GLN A 34 -42.97 16.80 -16.43
CA GLN A 34 -42.56 17.56 -17.62
C GLN A 34 -41.77 16.70 -18.62
N LEU A 35 -40.97 15.75 -18.14
CA LEU A 35 -40.15 14.84 -18.96
C LEU A 35 -40.85 13.51 -19.26
N ASN A 36 -42.15 13.40 -18.95
CA ASN A 36 -43.00 12.23 -19.18
C ASN A 36 -42.46 10.94 -18.51
N HIS A 37 -41.84 11.11 -17.34
CA HIS A 37 -41.40 10.03 -16.47
C HIS A 37 -42.53 9.64 -15.51
N LYS A 38 -42.70 8.33 -15.28
CA LYS A 38 -43.76 7.79 -14.42
C LYS A 38 -43.66 8.28 -12.96
N ASN A 39 -42.44 8.58 -12.51
CA ASN A 39 -42.17 9.09 -11.16
C ASN A 39 -40.77 9.73 -11.08
N TYR A 40 -40.48 10.52 -10.04
CA TYR A 40 -39.13 11.04 -9.79
C TYR A 40 -38.07 9.93 -9.71
N LYS A 41 -38.45 8.74 -9.26
CA LYS A 41 -37.57 7.57 -9.19
C LYS A 41 -37.01 7.17 -10.57
N THR A 42 -37.81 7.32 -11.63
CA THR A 42 -37.35 7.01 -13.00
C THR A 42 -36.40 8.07 -13.53
N LEU A 43 -36.58 9.34 -13.13
CA LEU A 43 -35.66 10.44 -13.40
C LEU A 43 -34.31 10.23 -12.66
N ASP A 44 -34.35 9.84 -11.38
CA ASP A 44 -33.16 9.51 -10.60
C ASP A 44 -32.36 8.36 -11.21
N ILE A 45 -33.03 7.33 -11.74
CA ILE A 45 -32.37 6.20 -12.42
C ILE A 45 -31.69 6.67 -13.72
N TYR A 46 -32.34 7.54 -14.49
CA TYR A 46 -31.77 8.11 -15.71
C TYR A 46 -30.50 8.90 -15.39
N MET A 47 -30.56 9.80 -14.42
CA MET A 47 -29.42 10.61 -13.98
C MET A 47 -28.29 9.73 -13.43
N ARG A 48 -28.60 8.69 -12.66
CA ARG A 48 -27.60 7.73 -12.14
C ARG A 48 -26.89 6.95 -13.25
N ARG A 49 -27.60 6.57 -14.31
CA ARG A 49 -27.00 5.92 -15.49
C ARG A 49 -26.07 6.85 -16.28
N LYS A 50 -26.24 8.16 -16.12
CA LYS A 50 -25.40 9.22 -16.70
C LYS A 50 -24.33 9.70 -15.72
N GLY A 51 -24.10 8.98 -14.62
CA GLY A 51 -23.07 9.32 -13.64
C GLY A 51 -23.46 10.41 -12.66
N PHE A 52 -24.73 10.84 -12.59
CA PHE A 52 -25.19 11.86 -11.64
C PHE A 52 -25.88 11.24 -10.43
N THR A 53 -25.60 11.77 -9.23
CA THR A 53 -26.24 11.35 -7.97
C THR A 53 -27.01 12.53 -7.37
N TRP A 54 -28.16 12.23 -6.76
CA TRP A 54 -28.99 13.23 -6.09
C TRP A 54 -28.35 13.69 -4.78
N ASP A 55 -28.09 14.98 -4.67
CA ASP A 55 -27.71 15.63 -3.43
C ASP A 55 -28.95 16.10 -2.67
N LYS A 56 -29.12 15.62 -1.44
CA LYS A 56 -30.25 15.99 -0.56
C LYS A 56 -30.07 17.36 0.08
N GLN A 57 -28.85 17.88 0.18
CA GLN A 57 -28.56 19.16 0.82
C GLN A 57 -28.82 20.31 -0.17
N ASP A 58 -28.26 20.19 -1.37
CA ASP A 58 -28.38 21.22 -2.41
C ASP A 58 -29.60 21.02 -3.32
N MET A 59 -30.40 19.97 -3.05
CA MET A 59 -31.59 19.62 -3.83
C MET A 59 -31.33 19.60 -5.34
N THR A 60 -30.15 19.11 -5.74
CA THR A 60 -29.63 19.14 -7.12
C THR A 60 -28.87 17.85 -7.43
N TYR A 61 -28.70 17.51 -8.70
CA TYR A 61 -27.85 16.40 -9.12
C TYR A 61 -26.38 16.82 -9.26
N LYS A 62 -25.46 16.05 -8.68
CA LYS A 62 -24.02 16.24 -8.81
C LYS A 62 -23.39 15.07 -9.55
N LEU A 63 -22.37 15.34 -10.37
CA LEU A 63 -21.61 14.30 -11.04
C LEU A 63 -20.90 13.45 -9.98
N LYS A 64 -21.14 12.14 -10.02
CA LYS A 64 -20.41 11.15 -9.24
C LYS A 64 -19.01 11.07 -9.85
N VAL A 65 -18.08 11.81 -9.26
CA VAL A 65 -16.67 11.58 -9.51
C VAL A 65 -16.38 10.18 -8.98
N ASP A 66 -15.79 9.30 -9.80
CA ASP A 66 -15.32 8.02 -9.31
C ASP A 66 -14.32 8.28 -8.18
N GLU A 67 -14.67 7.87 -6.96
CA GLU A 67 -13.81 7.93 -5.77
C GLU A 67 -12.59 6.98 -5.88
N ASP A 68 -12.26 6.48 -7.08
CA ASP A 68 -10.97 5.82 -7.34
C ASP A 68 -9.81 6.82 -7.36
N THR A 69 -10.09 8.13 -7.33
CA THR A 69 -9.14 9.13 -6.83
C THR A 69 -9.60 9.61 -5.47
N THR A 70 -9.51 8.76 -4.46
CA THR A 70 -9.43 9.28 -3.09
C THR A 70 -8.26 10.27 -3.07
N PRO A 71 -8.46 11.57 -2.79
CA PRO A 71 -7.33 12.43 -2.51
C PRO A 71 -6.53 11.73 -1.40
N PRO A 72 -5.21 11.53 -1.55
CA PRO A 72 -4.43 10.80 -0.57
C PRO A 72 -4.75 11.43 0.77
N SER A 73 -5.36 10.62 1.66
CA SER A 73 -5.69 10.99 3.02
C SER A 73 -4.53 11.83 3.53
N ILE A 74 -4.76 13.13 3.75
CA ILE A 74 -3.69 14.06 4.12
C ILE A 74 -3.17 13.55 5.45
N ASP A 75 -2.08 12.79 5.38
CA ASP A 75 -1.49 12.17 6.55
C ASP A 75 -1.10 13.32 7.46
N ARG A 76 -1.80 13.47 8.59
CA ARG A 76 -1.58 14.57 9.56
C ARG A 76 -0.17 14.53 10.20
N THR A 77 0.63 13.56 9.77
CA THR A 77 2.02 13.30 10.11
C THR A 77 2.94 14.37 9.51
N LYS A 78 4.21 14.36 9.94
CA LYS A 78 5.23 15.26 9.40
C LYS A 78 5.44 15.03 7.89
N ALA A 79 5.27 13.79 7.42
CA ALA A 79 5.39 13.41 6.01
C ALA A 79 4.28 14.00 5.13
N GLY A 80 3.01 13.94 5.54
CA GLY A 80 1.94 14.57 4.75
C GLY A 80 2.05 16.09 4.68
N LYS A 81 2.65 16.73 5.71
CA LYS A 81 2.99 18.16 5.64
C LYS A 81 4.09 18.48 4.63
N VAL A 82 5.05 17.57 4.42
CA VAL A 82 6.07 17.73 3.36
C VAL A 82 5.39 17.69 1.99
N VAL A 83 4.54 16.69 1.74
CA VAL A 83 3.81 16.55 0.46
C VAL A 83 2.92 17.76 0.18
N MET A 84 2.20 18.24 1.20
CA MET A 84 1.35 19.41 1.09
C MET A 84 2.15 20.68 0.76
N LEU A 85 3.26 20.91 1.49
CA LEU A 85 4.08 22.11 1.28
C LEU A 85 4.80 22.12 -0.07
N LEU A 86 5.16 20.94 -0.60
CA LEU A 86 5.77 20.80 -1.93
C LEU A 86 4.75 20.96 -3.06
N ASN A 87 3.49 20.64 -2.80
CA ASN A 87 2.41 20.84 -3.77
C ASN A 87 2.04 22.32 -3.95
N ASP A 88 2.34 23.17 -2.96
CA ASP A 88 2.25 24.61 -3.10
C ASP A 88 3.49 25.09 -3.88
N GLU A 89 3.30 25.50 -5.16
CA GLU A 89 4.32 25.83 -6.18
C GLU A 89 5.43 26.82 -5.77
N GLU A 90 5.38 27.40 -4.57
CA GLU A 90 6.36 28.35 -4.05
C GLU A 90 7.54 27.73 -3.28
N HIS A 91 7.48 26.43 -2.93
CA HIS A 91 8.43 25.86 -1.99
C HIS A 91 9.43 24.86 -2.61
N ASN A 92 10.68 25.29 -2.71
CA ASN A 92 11.81 24.41 -3.01
C ASN A 92 12.01 23.34 -1.91
N VAL A 93 12.47 22.14 -2.30
CA VAL A 93 12.71 21.00 -1.38
C VAL A 93 13.55 21.39 -0.14
N ARG A 94 14.56 22.25 -0.32
CA ARG A 94 15.41 22.75 0.78
C ARG A 94 14.67 23.68 1.75
N THR A 95 13.78 24.53 1.24
CA THR A 95 13.03 25.46 2.09
C THR A 95 11.95 24.73 2.89
N VAL A 96 11.33 23.70 2.30
CA VAL A 96 10.41 22.79 3.01
C VAL A 96 11.13 22.05 4.14
N ALA A 97 12.32 21.51 3.87
CA ALA A 97 13.13 20.82 4.87
C ALA A 97 13.43 21.73 6.08
N GLN A 98 13.87 22.96 5.83
CA GLN A 98 14.15 23.93 6.88
C GLN A 98 12.90 24.35 7.66
N LYS A 99 11.77 24.59 6.96
CA LYS A 99 10.48 24.96 7.57
C LYS A 99 9.96 23.87 8.51
N LEU A 100 10.18 22.60 8.16
CA LEU A 100 9.82 21.43 8.97
C LEU A 100 10.92 20.98 9.95
N ARG A 101 11.98 21.80 10.13
CA ARG A 101 13.10 21.55 11.04
C ARG A 101 13.82 20.22 10.77
N PHE A 102 13.99 19.87 9.49
CA PHE A 102 14.95 18.85 9.10
C PHE A 102 16.34 19.51 9.00
N PRO A 103 17.41 18.81 9.42
CA PRO A 103 18.78 19.31 9.31
C PRO A 103 19.19 19.56 7.87
N ASP A 104 18.78 18.65 6.97
CA ASP A 104 19.05 18.73 5.55
C ASP A 104 17.90 18.09 4.74
N HIS A 105 17.81 18.44 3.46
CA HIS A 105 16.89 17.81 2.51
C HIS A 105 17.17 16.30 2.34
N LEU A 106 18.41 15.87 2.54
CA LEU A 106 18.80 14.46 2.53
C LEU A 106 18.16 13.68 3.69
N GLU A 107 18.17 14.26 4.89
CA GLU A 107 17.50 13.72 6.08
C GLU A 107 15.98 13.70 5.90
N MET A 108 15.42 14.73 5.26
CA MET A 108 14.02 14.74 4.88
C MET A 108 13.70 13.60 3.90
N ALA A 109 14.55 13.34 2.91
CA ALA A 109 14.37 12.24 1.96
C ALA A 109 14.45 10.86 2.65
N ASN A 110 15.42 10.65 3.54
CA ASN A 110 15.54 9.42 4.33
C ASN A 110 14.32 9.21 5.23
N TYR A 111 13.85 10.28 5.87
CA TYR A 111 12.63 10.25 6.67
C TYR A 111 11.41 9.87 5.82
N MET A 112 11.23 10.50 4.66
CA MET A 112 10.11 10.22 3.75
C MET A 112 10.18 8.77 3.24
N LYS A 113 11.36 8.28 2.86
CA LYS A 113 11.59 6.87 2.47
C LYS A 113 11.20 5.89 3.58
N GLY A 114 11.56 6.19 4.84
CA GLY A 114 11.15 5.41 6.01
C GLY A 114 9.65 5.44 6.30
N GLN A 115 8.94 6.48 5.86
CA GLN A 115 7.48 6.59 5.94
C GLN A 115 6.76 5.97 4.73
N GLY A 116 7.50 5.32 3.82
CA GLY A 116 6.95 4.71 2.61
C GLY A 116 6.66 5.69 1.47
N TYR A 117 7.29 6.87 1.49
CA TYR A 117 7.19 7.87 0.44
C TYR A 117 8.44 7.88 -0.43
N GLU A 118 8.27 7.97 -1.75
CA GLU A 118 9.34 8.05 -2.73
C GLU A 118 9.21 9.31 -3.56
N TRP A 119 10.36 9.90 -3.92
CA TRP A 119 10.40 11.09 -4.77
C TRP A 119 10.03 10.73 -6.21
N SER A 120 9.07 11.46 -6.78
CA SER A 120 8.73 11.40 -8.20
C SER A 120 9.27 12.65 -8.89
N GLU A 121 10.15 12.47 -9.88
CA GLU A 121 10.64 13.58 -10.71
C GLU A 121 9.52 14.18 -11.57
N ASP A 122 8.55 13.37 -11.98
CA ASP A 122 7.43 13.81 -12.83
C ASP A 122 6.46 14.76 -12.11
N GLN A 123 6.31 14.61 -10.79
CA GLN A 123 5.39 15.40 -9.97
C GLN A 123 6.12 16.42 -9.07
N GLU A 124 7.45 16.44 -9.10
CA GLU A 124 8.31 17.18 -8.16
C GLU A 124 7.87 17.03 -6.69
N ASN A 125 7.33 15.86 -6.33
CA ASN A 125 6.74 15.60 -5.03
C ASN A 125 6.88 14.12 -4.64
N TYR A 126 6.57 13.82 -3.38
CA TYR A 126 6.64 12.48 -2.84
C TYR A 126 5.33 11.72 -3.01
N ILE A 127 5.41 10.54 -3.62
CA ILE A 127 4.29 9.60 -3.76
C ILE A 127 4.40 8.49 -2.71
N LYS A 128 3.27 8.08 -2.12
CA LYS A 128 3.22 7.02 -1.12
C LYS A 128 3.22 5.65 -1.83
N ARG A 129 4.27 4.85 -1.67
CA ARG A 129 4.27 3.47 -2.16
C ARG A 129 3.28 2.64 -1.33
N ILE A 130 2.26 2.10 -1.99
CA ILE A 130 1.38 1.08 -1.42
C ILE A 130 1.92 -0.28 -1.89
N GLY A 131 2.62 -0.99 -1.00
CA GLY A 131 3.23 -2.29 -1.32
C GLY A 131 4.53 -2.53 -0.55
N LYS A 132 4.94 -3.81 -0.46
CA LYS A 132 6.10 -4.30 0.32
C LYS A 132 7.36 -3.50 -0.02
N VAL A 133 7.87 -2.73 0.95
CA VAL A 133 9.18 -2.10 0.88
C VAL A 133 10.20 -3.22 1.08
N GLU A 134 10.83 -3.66 0.00
CA GLU A 134 12.10 -4.36 0.12
C GLU A 134 13.08 -3.37 0.76
N HIS A 135 13.65 -3.77 1.90
CA HIS A 135 14.80 -3.07 2.45
C HIS A 135 15.86 -2.96 1.34
N PRO A 136 16.38 -1.77 1.02
CA PRO A 136 17.48 -1.66 0.07
C PRO A 136 18.64 -2.45 0.67
N ALA A 137 19.02 -3.54 0.00
CA ALA A 137 20.31 -4.16 0.22
C ALA A 137 21.36 -3.04 0.10
N GLU A 138 22.22 -2.94 1.11
CA GLU A 138 23.32 -2.00 1.11
C GLU A 138 24.15 -2.18 -0.18
N ASP A 139 24.39 -1.06 -0.86
CA ASP A 139 25.14 -0.96 -2.10
C ASP A 139 26.57 -1.52 -1.93
N ILE A 140 26.83 -2.75 -2.39
CA ILE A 140 28.19 -3.16 -2.73
C ILE A 140 28.45 -2.70 -4.16
N LYS A 141 29.03 -1.50 -4.28
CA LYS A 141 29.60 -0.99 -5.54
C LYS A 141 30.76 -1.88 -5.96
N PHE A 142 30.56 -2.75 -6.94
CA PHE A 142 31.66 -3.25 -7.76
C PHE A 142 31.80 -2.36 -8.98
N SER A 143 32.91 -1.62 -9.04
CA SER A 143 33.33 -0.87 -10.21
C SER A 143 33.64 -1.82 -11.36
N GLU A 144 32.79 -1.82 -12.39
CA GLU A 144 33.16 -2.27 -13.72
C GLU A 144 34.02 -1.21 -14.39
N ASP A 145 35.34 -1.40 -14.41
CA ASP A 145 36.15 -1.02 -15.55
C ASP A 145 37.52 -1.72 -15.49
N GLU A 146 37.79 -2.52 -16.52
CA GLU A 146 39.10 -2.72 -17.16
C GLU A 146 38.89 -3.79 -18.24
N ARG A 147 38.44 -3.34 -19.41
CA ARG A 147 38.55 -4.11 -20.64
C ARG A 147 40.02 -4.18 -21.05
N THR A 148 40.51 -5.39 -21.31
CA THR A 148 41.16 -5.85 -22.56
C THR A 148 42.38 -6.75 -22.30
N LYS A 149 42.34 -8.00 -22.77
CA LYS A 149 43.09 -8.49 -23.95
C LYS A 149 43.07 -10.02 -24.03
N ASN A 150 42.83 -10.50 -25.25
CA ASN A 150 42.90 -11.89 -25.69
C ASN A 150 44.30 -12.51 -25.54
N VAL A 151 44.36 -13.73 -24.98
CA VAL A 151 45.23 -14.88 -25.34
C VAL A 151 44.42 -16.10 -24.83
N GLY A 152 43.99 -17.10 -25.58
CA GLY A 152 44.74 -17.93 -26.52
C GLY A 152 45.01 -19.31 -25.87
N VAL A 153 44.07 -20.25 -26.08
CA VAL A 153 44.28 -21.71 -26.19
C VAL A 153 44.53 -22.53 -24.89
N ASP A 154 43.87 -23.70 -24.88
CA ASP A 154 43.99 -24.90 -24.02
C ASP A 154 43.29 -24.98 -22.64
N ALA A 155 42.20 -25.76 -22.62
CA ALA A 155 41.79 -26.58 -21.47
C ALA A 155 42.68 -27.86 -21.44
N PRO A 156 42.89 -28.56 -20.30
CA PRO A 156 42.01 -28.62 -19.13
C PRO A 156 42.73 -28.56 -17.76
N VAL A 157 42.44 -27.55 -16.95
CA VAL A 157 42.70 -27.57 -15.49
C VAL A 157 41.50 -26.92 -14.80
N LEU A 158 40.38 -27.65 -14.69
CA LEU A 158 39.09 -27.06 -14.28
C LEU A 158 38.41 -27.75 -13.08
N GLU A 159 39.01 -28.80 -12.50
CA GLU A 159 38.36 -29.51 -11.38
C GLU A 159 38.80 -29.05 -9.99
N GLN A 160 39.99 -28.48 -9.81
CA GLN A 160 40.45 -28.06 -8.47
C GLN A 160 40.00 -26.64 -8.12
N SER A 161 40.08 -25.70 -9.07
CA SER A 161 39.79 -24.28 -8.83
C SER A 161 38.30 -23.96 -8.63
N THR A 162 37.41 -24.84 -9.06
CA THR A 162 35.96 -24.71 -8.83
C THR A 162 35.60 -25.20 -7.43
N MET A 163 36.17 -26.34 -7.01
CA MET A 163 35.99 -26.90 -5.67
C MET A 163 36.44 -25.90 -4.59
N ASP A 164 37.59 -25.26 -4.77
CA ASP A 164 38.11 -24.25 -3.84
C ASP A 164 37.25 -22.97 -3.84
N ARG A 165 36.66 -22.60 -4.98
CA ARG A 165 35.73 -21.47 -5.08
C ARG A 165 34.45 -21.73 -4.28
N TYR A 166 33.97 -22.97 -4.28
CA TYR A 166 32.80 -23.36 -3.49
C TYR A 166 33.16 -23.73 -2.05
N ALA A 167 34.42 -23.94 -1.70
CA ALA A 167 34.82 -24.30 -0.32
C ALA A 167 34.39 -23.23 0.70
N SER A 168 34.53 -21.95 0.35
CA SER A 168 34.08 -20.85 1.22
C SER A 168 32.55 -20.80 1.34
N LEU A 169 31.84 -21.10 0.25
CA LEU A 169 30.38 -21.16 0.23
C LEU A 169 29.86 -22.38 1.02
N LEU A 170 30.48 -23.54 0.85
CA LEU A 170 30.13 -24.78 1.54
C LEU A 170 30.39 -24.65 3.04
N HIS A 171 31.51 -24.02 3.44
CA HIS A 171 31.74 -23.75 4.85
C HIS A 171 30.74 -22.75 5.44
N PHE A 172 30.32 -21.74 4.66
CA PHE A 172 29.24 -20.82 5.07
C PHE A 172 27.88 -21.53 5.18
N LEU A 173 27.56 -22.44 4.27
CA LEU A 173 26.33 -23.24 4.31
C LEU A 173 26.34 -24.24 5.48
N GLU A 174 27.49 -24.86 5.76
CA GLU A 174 27.70 -25.76 6.91
C GLU A 174 27.55 -25.00 8.24
N GLN A 175 28.13 -23.79 8.35
CA GLN A 175 27.97 -22.96 9.55
C GLN A 175 26.51 -22.53 9.81
N ASN A 176 25.69 -22.46 8.76
CA ASN A 176 24.27 -22.09 8.85
C ASN A 176 23.35 -23.28 8.59
N GLU A 177 23.86 -24.51 8.71
CA GLU A 177 23.10 -25.73 8.40
C GLU A 177 21.81 -25.79 9.23
N ASP A 178 21.89 -25.52 10.53
CA ASP A 178 20.71 -25.53 11.41
C ASP A 178 19.65 -24.50 10.99
N GLN A 179 20.06 -23.30 10.56
CA GLN A 179 19.14 -22.25 10.10
C GLN A 179 18.56 -22.56 8.72
N LEU A 180 19.35 -23.17 7.83
CA LEU A 180 18.89 -23.62 6.52
C LEU A 180 17.92 -24.78 6.65
N VAL A 181 18.20 -25.73 7.55
CA VAL A 181 17.30 -26.82 7.89
C VAL A 181 16.02 -26.28 8.51
N GLU A 182 16.09 -25.29 9.41
CA GLU A 182 14.89 -24.63 9.97
C GLU A 182 14.05 -23.98 8.86
N LEU A 183 14.67 -23.17 7.99
CA LEU A 183 14.00 -22.50 6.86
C LEU A 183 13.38 -23.48 5.86
N LEU A 184 14.07 -24.57 5.54
CA LEU A 184 13.61 -25.58 4.60
C LEU A 184 12.58 -26.53 5.24
N SER A 185 12.66 -26.75 6.56
CA SER A 185 11.69 -27.56 7.33
C SER A 185 10.40 -26.79 7.61
N THR A 186 10.46 -25.45 7.68
CA THR A 186 9.28 -24.58 7.61
C THR A 186 8.71 -24.55 6.19
N ASN A 187 8.25 -25.71 5.72
CA ASN A 187 7.44 -25.79 4.53
C ASN A 187 6.11 -25.04 4.81
N PRO A 188 5.77 -23.97 4.06
CA PRO A 188 4.63 -23.10 4.38
C PRO A 188 3.25 -23.81 4.27
N SER A 189 3.22 -25.04 3.74
CA SER A 189 1.98 -25.78 3.47
C SER A 189 1.47 -26.64 4.63
N SER A 190 2.21 -26.80 5.73
CA SER A 190 1.75 -27.64 6.86
C SER A 190 2.05 -27.08 8.25
N ALA A 191 2.64 -25.88 8.34
CA ALA A 191 2.88 -25.21 9.61
C ALA A 191 1.54 -24.82 10.24
N LYS A 192 1.02 -25.68 11.12
CA LYS A 192 -0.07 -25.32 12.03
C LYS A 192 0.39 -24.10 12.80
N LEU A 193 -0.36 -23.00 12.70
CA LEU A 193 -0.07 -21.75 13.39
C LEU A 193 0.24 -22.04 14.88
N PRO A 194 1.40 -21.60 15.41
CA PRO A 194 1.75 -21.82 16.80
C PRO A 194 0.64 -21.28 17.72
N ARG A 195 0.14 -22.09 18.65
CA ARG A 195 -0.87 -21.64 19.63
C ARG A 195 -0.16 -21.25 20.92
N TYR A 196 -0.10 -19.95 21.20
CA TYR A 196 0.41 -19.45 22.47
C TYR A 196 -0.71 -19.38 23.50
N THR A 197 -0.45 -19.85 24.72
CA THR A 197 -1.38 -19.72 25.85
C THR A 197 -0.88 -18.62 26.79
N LEU A 198 -1.35 -17.39 26.58
CA LEU A 198 -0.92 -16.25 27.40
C LEU A 198 -1.66 -16.26 28.75
N PRO A 199 -0.95 -16.14 29.89
CA PRO A 199 -1.59 -16.06 31.20
C PRO A 199 -2.23 -14.67 31.40
N GLY A 200 -3.54 -14.60 31.63
CA GLY A 200 -4.21 -13.34 31.98
C GLY A 200 -5.70 -13.29 31.60
N ALA A 201 -6.38 -12.24 32.07
CA ALA A 201 -7.74 -11.92 31.65
C ALA A 201 -7.70 -11.24 30.26
N ALA A 202 -8.60 -11.65 29.37
CA ALA A 202 -8.70 -11.05 28.04
C ALA A 202 -9.15 -9.58 28.15
N ALA A 203 -8.35 -8.66 27.62
CA ALA A 203 -8.68 -7.24 27.52
C ALA A 203 -8.93 -6.87 26.04
N THR A 204 -9.98 -6.10 25.78
CA THR A 204 -10.29 -5.64 24.42
C THR A 204 -9.51 -4.35 24.11
N LYS A 205 -8.80 -4.35 22.98
CA LYS A 205 -8.15 -3.16 22.43
C LYS A 205 -8.63 -2.94 21.01
N THR A 206 -9.19 -1.76 20.73
CA THR A 206 -9.60 -1.38 19.37
C THR A 206 -8.42 -0.76 18.64
N VAL A 207 -8.05 -1.34 17.49
CA VAL A 207 -6.96 -0.85 16.63
C VAL A 207 -7.55 -0.59 15.24
N GLN A 208 -7.24 0.55 14.64
CA GLN A 208 -7.59 0.83 13.25
C GLN A 208 -6.67 0.05 12.32
N MET A 209 -7.23 -0.59 11.30
CA MET A 209 -6.48 -1.33 10.29
C MET A 209 -7.05 -1.06 8.90
N MET A 210 -6.23 -1.27 7.88
CA MET A 210 -6.67 -1.16 6.49
C MET A 210 -7.73 -2.22 6.17
N SER A 211 -8.73 -1.86 5.35
CA SER A 211 -9.82 -2.76 4.94
C SER A 211 -9.29 -4.02 4.25
N SER A 212 -8.30 -3.87 3.37
CA SER A 212 -7.65 -4.97 2.67
C SER A 212 -7.03 -5.99 3.64
N LEU A 213 -6.30 -5.53 4.66
CA LEU A 213 -5.70 -6.42 5.66
C LEU A 213 -6.77 -7.12 6.51
N LYS A 214 -7.85 -6.41 6.85
CA LYS A 214 -8.98 -7.00 7.59
C LYS A 214 -9.61 -8.16 6.82
N GLU A 215 -9.78 -8.01 5.51
CA GLU A 215 -10.34 -9.05 4.63
C GLU A 215 -9.41 -10.26 4.56
N VAL A 216 -8.10 -10.05 4.40
CA VAL A 216 -7.10 -11.13 4.39
C VAL A 216 -7.10 -11.92 5.70
N VAL A 217 -7.10 -11.23 6.85
CA VAL A 217 -7.16 -11.87 8.17
C VAL A 217 -8.46 -12.67 8.34
N SER A 218 -9.58 -12.14 7.84
CA SER A 218 -10.87 -12.84 7.88
C SER A 218 -10.86 -14.10 7.01
N ALA A 219 -10.31 -14.03 5.80
CA ALA A 219 -10.22 -15.17 4.90
C ALA A 219 -9.33 -16.27 5.50
N TYR A 220 -8.16 -15.90 6.03
CA TYR A 220 -7.23 -16.83 6.68
C TYR A 220 -7.86 -17.50 7.91
N SER A 221 -8.58 -16.72 8.74
CA SER A 221 -9.30 -17.24 9.91
C SER A 221 -10.37 -18.28 9.52
N GLN A 222 -11.07 -18.08 8.41
CA GLN A 222 -12.08 -19.01 7.89
C GLN A 222 -11.46 -20.28 7.30
N GLU A 223 -10.38 -20.14 6.52
CA GLU A 223 -9.71 -21.26 5.86
C GLU A 223 -9.08 -22.22 6.86
N TYR A 224 -8.42 -21.68 7.88
CA TYR A 224 -7.69 -22.48 8.87
C TYR A 224 -8.48 -22.75 10.16
N ASN A 225 -9.73 -22.30 10.25
CA ASN A 225 -10.61 -22.45 11.42
C ASN A 225 -9.92 -22.02 12.74
N ILE A 226 -9.29 -20.85 12.70
CA ILE A 226 -8.58 -20.23 13.83
C ILE A 226 -9.24 -18.90 14.17
N SER A 227 -9.16 -18.48 15.42
CA SER A 227 -9.69 -17.17 15.81
C SER A 227 -8.79 -16.04 15.32
N GLN A 228 -9.38 -14.92 14.89
CA GLN A 228 -8.59 -13.72 14.56
C GLN A 228 -7.72 -13.26 15.75
N ARG A 229 -8.20 -13.49 16.98
CA ARG A 229 -7.44 -13.26 18.20
C ARG A 229 -6.11 -14.03 18.20
N GLU A 230 -6.15 -15.34 17.93
CA GLU A 230 -4.93 -16.17 17.89
C GLU A 230 -3.98 -15.70 16.79
N VAL A 231 -4.49 -15.31 15.62
CA VAL A 231 -3.69 -14.74 14.52
C VAL A 231 -2.93 -13.49 15.00
N PHE A 232 -3.62 -12.57 15.67
CA PHE A 232 -3.00 -11.34 16.18
C PHE A 232 -2.03 -11.62 17.33
N GLU A 233 -2.33 -12.56 18.23
CA GLU A 233 -1.42 -12.93 19.33
C GLU A 233 -0.09 -13.47 18.78
N VAL A 234 -0.13 -14.39 17.81
CA VAL A 234 1.07 -14.93 17.16
C VAL A 234 1.86 -13.83 16.45
N ALA A 235 1.17 -13.03 15.64
CA ALA A 235 1.81 -11.94 14.90
C ALA A 235 2.48 -10.92 15.83
N LEU A 236 1.86 -10.60 16.96
CA LEU A 236 2.43 -9.69 17.94
C LEU A 236 3.63 -10.30 18.68
N ILE A 237 3.56 -11.58 19.03
CA ILE A 237 4.68 -12.29 19.66
C ILE A 237 5.89 -12.32 18.73
N GLU A 238 5.71 -12.76 17.48
CA GLU A 238 6.78 -12.76 16.48
C GLU A 238 7.33 -11.35 16.21
N PHE A 239 6.44 -10.34 16.17
CA PHE A 239 6.85 -8.95 16.03
C PHE A 239 7.74 -8.53 17.21
N PHE A 240 7.32 -8.79 18.46
CA PHE A 240 8.11 -8.41 19.62
C PHE A 240 9.43 -9.20 19.73
N GLU A 241 9.46 -10.46 19.31
CA GLU A 241 10.70 -11.24 19.22
C GLU A 241 11.69 -10.65 18.21
N LYS A 242 11.21 -10.24 17.02
CA LYS A 242 12.07 -9.68 15.95
C LYS A 242 12.55 -8.26 16.24
N TYR A 243 11.75 -7.45 16.95
CA TYR A 243 12.03 -6.01 17.15
C TYR A 243 12.49 -5.66 18.58
N GLY A 244 13.14 -6.59 19.29
CA GLY A 244 13.92 -6.29 20.49
C GLY A 244 13.17 -6.39 21.83
N TYR A 245 11.98 -6.99 21.85
CA TYR A 245 11.22 -7.28 23.06
C TYR A 245 11.24 -8.77 23.46
N SER A 246 12.19 -9.53 22.90
CA SER A 246 12.31 -11.00 23.07
C SER A 246 12.34 -11.42 24.55
N HIS A 247 13.12 -10.75 25.40
CA HIS A 247 13.15 -11.05 26.84
C HIS A 247 11.79 -10.87 27.54
N GLN A 248 10.98 -9.88 27.14
CA GLN A 248 9.65 -9.70 27.72
C GLN A 248 8.67 -10.74 27.23
N VAL A 249 8.81 -11.17 25.97
CA VAL A 249 8.08 -12.28 25.39
C VAL A 249 8.44 -13.60 26.09
N ASP A 250 9.72 -13.88 26.33
CA ASP A 250 10.19 -15.07 27.05
C ASP A 250 9.61 -15.13 28.46
N VAL A 251 9.66 -14.02 29.19
CA VAL A 251 9.03 -13.90 30.53
C VAL A 251 7.52 -14.14 30.47
N LEU A 252 6.85 -13.64 29.43
CA LEU A 252 5.41 -13.79 29.24
C LEU A 252 5.02 -15.22 28.86
N LEU A 253 5.84 -15.87 28.04
CA LEU A 253 5.72 -17.27 27.63
C LEU A 253 6.26 -18.25 28.68
N LYS A 254 6.90 -17.75 29.74
CA LYS A 254 7.61 -18.54 30.77
C LYS A 254 8.64 -19.50 30.16
N ARG A 255 9.32 -19.05 29.10
CA ARG A 255 10.39 -19.77 28.42
C ARG A 255 11.75 -19.40 28.99
#